data_AF-A0A7X9BKW8-F1
#
_entry.id   AF-A0A7X9BKW8-F1
#
_cell.length_a   1.000
_cell.length_b   1.000
_cell.length_c   1.000
_cell.angle_alpha   90.00
_cell.angle_beta   90.00
_cell.angle_gamma   90.00
#
_symmetry.space_group_name_H-M   'P 1'
#
loop_
_entity.id
_entity.type
_entity.pdbx_description
1 polymer ?
#
loop_
_entity_poly.entity_id
_entity_poly.type
_entity_poly.pdbx_seq_one_letter_code
_entity_poly.pdbx_strand_id
1 'polypeptide(L)' 'FLVEGRGQVDESGANYDFIKKEFPWARAALVISPENITQTL' A
#
# COMPACT_ATOMS: atom_id res chain seq x y z
N PHE A 1 -0.37 -12.57 11.35
CA PHE A 1 -1.56 -12.46 10.48
C PHE A 1 -1.11 -12.63 9.04
N LEU A 2 -1.82 -13.44 8.28
CA LEU A 2 -1.75 -13.49 6.82
C LEU A 2 -2.85 -12.56 6.29
N VAL A 3 -2.47 -11.58 5.48
CA VAL A 3 -3.41 -10.62 4.86
C VAL A 3 -3.43 -10.86 3.37
N GLU A 4 -4.62 -11.10 2.83
CA GLU A 4 -4.88 -11.24 1.40
C GLU A 4 -5.69 -10.02 0.95
N GLY A 5 -5.39 -9.48 -0.22
CA GLY A 5 -6.07 -8.31 -0.72
C GLY A 5 -5.63 -7.93 -2.12
N ARG A 6 -6.32 -6.94 -2.71
CA ARG A 6 -5.98 -6.41 -4.03
C ARG A 6 -4.97 -5.30 -3.91
N GLY A 7 -3.92 -5.38 -4.72
CA GLY A 7 -2.93 -4.32 -4.87
C GLY A 7 -3.29 -3.37 -6.00
N GLN A 8 -3.16 -2.07 -5.76
CA GLN A 8 -3.14 -1.02 -6.78
C GLN A 8 -1.84 -0.23 -6.64
N VAL A 9 -1.27 0.18 -7.77
CA VAL A 9 -0.08 1.03 -7.81
C VAL A 9 -0.52 2.44 -8.17
N ASP A 10 -0.30 3.37 -7.25
CA ASP A 10 -0.59 4.79 -7.43
C ASP A 10 0.72 5.54 -7.73
N GLU A 11 0.81 6.17 -8.91
CA GLU A 11 1.94 7.01 -9.30
C GLU A 11 1.68 8.51 -9.05
N SER A 12 0.46 8.86 -8.63
CA SER A 12 0.05 10.22 -8.28
C SER A 12 -1.16 10.19 -7.32
N GLY A 13 -1.44 11.32 -6.67
CA GLY A 13 -2.56 11.47 -5.74
C GLY A 13 -2.16 11.26 -4.28
N ALA A 14 -3.15 11.36 -3.38
CA ALA A 14 -2.91 11.50 -1.94
C ALA A 14 -2.07 10.37 -1.31
N ASN A 15 -2.27 9.12 -1.73
CA ASN A 15 -1.48 7.98 -1.23
C ASN A 15 0.00 8.09 -1.65
N TYR A 16 0.25 8.46 -2.91
CA TYR A 16 1.60 8.69 -3.42
C TYR A 16 2.25 9.89 -2.72
N ASP A 17 1.53 11.01 -2.59
CA ASP A 17 2.05 12.22 -1.94
C ASP A 17 2.45 11.96 -0.48
N PHE A 18 1.65 11.16 0.24
CA PHE A 18 1.95 10.73 1.60
C PHE A 18 3.24 9.91 1.66
N ILE A 19 3.38 8.90 0.80
CA ILE A 19 4.59 8.07 0.74
C ILE A 19 5.81 8.89 0.31
N LYS A 20 5.66 9.81 -0.64
CA LYS A 20 6.74 10.63 -1.18
C LYS A 20 7.31 11.60 -0.14
N LYS A 21 6.49 12.07 0.79
CA LYS A 21 6.91 12.92 1.91
C LYS A 21 7.91 12.20 2.82
N GLU A 22 7.66 10.92 3.12
CA GLU A 22 8.53 10.10 3.97
C GLU A 22 9.70 9.49 3.18
N PHE A 23 9.43 9.11 1.93
CA PHE A 23 10.37 8.44 1.04
C PHE A 23 10.50 9.21 -0.28
N PRO A 24 11.34 10.26 -0.35
CA PRO A 24 11.49 11.08 -1.56
C PRO A 24 11.97 10.32 -2.79
N TRP A 25 12.59 9.15 -2.61
CA TRP A 25 13.03 8.26 -3.69
C TRP A 25 11.92 7.34 -4.23
N ALA A 26 10.79 7.20 -3.53
CA ALA A 26 9.71 6.30 -3.92
C ALA A 26 9.13 6.70 -5.29
N ARG A 27 8.94 5.72 -6.19
CA ARG A 27 8.44 5.96 -7.55
C ARG A 27 6.93 5.76 -7.68
N ALA A 28 6.31 5.09 -6.71
CA ALA A 28 4.88 4.86 -6.63
C ALA A 28 4.51 4.50 -5.18
N ALA A 29 3.22 4.51 -4.86
CA ALA A 29 2.66 3.92 -3.65
C ALA A 29 1.93 2.62 -4.00
N LEU A 30 2.27 1.53 -3.31
CA LEU A 30 1.50 0.29 -3.37
C LEU A 30 0.38 0.36 -2.32
N VAL A 31 -0.85 0.45 -2.79
CA VAL A 31 -2.05 0.46 -1.95
C VAL A 31 -2.64 -0.94 -1.94
N ILE A 32 -2.75 -1.54 -0.76
CA ILE A 32 -3.35 -2.86 -0.59
C ILE A 32 -4.70 -2.66 0.07
N SER A 33 -5.77 -3.07 -0.60
CA SER A 33 -7.11 -3.17 -0.02
C SER A 33 -7.32 -4.59 0.51
N PRO A 34 -7.34 -4.79 1.85
CA PRO A 34 -7.47 -6.12 2.44
C PRO A 34 -8.84 -6.72 2.14
N GLU A 35 -8.87 -8.00 1.76
CA GLU A 35 -10.08 -8.80 1.56
C GLU A 35 -10.22 -9.88 2.63
N ASN A 36 -9.10 -10.46 3.08
CA ASN A 36 -9.07 -11.47 4.14
C ASN A 36 -7.91 -11.24 5.10
N ILE A 37 -8.12 -11.52 6.38
CA ILE A 37 -7.10 -11.44 7.43
C ILE A 37 -7.21 -12.70 8.28
N THR A 38 -6.21 -13.59 8.17
CA THR A 38 -6.13 -14.83 8.94
C THR A 38 -5.11 -14.69 10.06
N GLN A 39 -5.50 -14.98 11.30
CA GLN A 39 -4.57 -15.08 12.42
C GLN A 39 -3.80 -16.39 12.33
N THR A 40 -2.47 -16.31 12.33
CA THR A 40 -1.58 -17.45 12.06
C THR A 40 -0.89 -18.01 13.31
N LEU A 41 -1.09 -17.39 14.49
CA LEU A 41 -0.58 -17.83 15.79
C LEU A 41 -1.45 -17.28 16.93
#